data_AF-A0A957H8T2-F1
#
_entry.id   AF-A0A957H8T2-F1
#
_cell.length_a   1.000
_cell.length_b   1.000
_cell.length_c   1.000
_cell.angle_alpha   90.00
_cell.angle_beta   90.00
_cell.angle_gamma   90.00
#
_symmetry.space_group_name_H-M   'P 1'
#
loop_
_entity.id
_entity.type
_entity.pdbx_description
1 polymer ?
#
loop_
_entity_poly.entity_id
_entity_poly.type
_entity_poly.pdbx_seq_one_letter_code
_entity_poly.pdbx_strand_id
1 'polypeptide(L)'
;ALVPLYAAEVLGLDVAAVGLIESFAAGVDMSLFYPAGLIMDRHGRKWAIVPSFSLQALGMALIPFTGHLATFVGAVTLISVGNGLSSGSMMTMGADLAPPENRGEFLGLWRLVGDLGSSGGPLIVGGVAELLTLASTAWYVSATGLLAALIFYFFVPETRKHEPQPVKQPAD
;
A
#
# COMPACT_ATOMS: atom_id res chain seq x y z
N ALA A 1 0.04 -2.00 -12.54
CA ALA A 1 0.47 -1.73 -13.94
C ALA A 1 1.86 -2.28 -14.23
N LEU A 2 2.89 -1.90 -13.48
CA LEU A 2 4.27 -2.32 -13.78
C LEU A 2 4.52 -3.83 -13.59
N VAL A 3 4.00 -4.42 -12.52
CA VAL A 3 4.19 -5.84 -12.17
C VAL A 3 3.76 -6.81 -13.29
N PRO A 4 2.51 -6.78 -13.80
CA PRO A 4 2.09 -7.67 -14.88
C PRO A 4 2.83 -7.40 -16.19
N LEU A 5 3.20 -6.14 -16.47
CA LEU A 5 3.99 -5.79 -17.65
C LEU A 5 5.41 -6.39 -17.57
N TYR A 6 6.05 -6.33 -16.40
CA TYR A 6 7.36 -6.95 -16.17
C TYR A 6 7.29 -8.48 -16.32
N ALA A 7 6.24 -9.10 -15.79
CA ALA A 7 6.03 -10.54 -15.89
C ALA A 7 5.91 -11.03 -17.35
N ALA A 8 5.18 -10.28 -18.19
CA ALA A 8 4.99 -10.62 -19.59
C ALA A 8 6.25 -10.33 -20.42
N GLU A 9 6.80 -9.12 -20.33
CA GLU A 9 7.86 -8.64 -21.23
C GLU A 9 9.27 -9.13 -20.85
N VAL A 10 9.56 -9.25 -19.55
CA VAL A 10 10.91 -9.61 -19.08
C VAL A 10 11.03 -11.10 -18.78
N LEU A 11 10.01 -11.69 -18.13
CA LEU A 11 10.02 -13.10 -17.77
C LEU A 11 9.38 -14.00 -18.84
N GLY A 12 8.73 -13.41 -19.85
CA GLY A 12 8.07 -14.16 -20.92
C GLY A 12 6.91 -15.02 -20.44
N LEU A 13 6.27 -14.65 -19.32
CA LEU A 13 5.14 -15.40 -18.76
C LEU A 13 3.89 -15.19 -19.61
N ASP A 14 3.11 -16.25 -19.76
CA ASP A 14 1.84 -16.17 -20.47
C ASP A 14 0.78 -15.45 -19.63
N VAL A 15 -0.29 -15.01 -20.30
CA VAL A 15 -1.38 -14.25 -19.67
C VAL A 15 -2.04 -15.05 -18.54
N ALA A 16 -2.11 -16.39 -18.68
CA ALA A 16 -2.68 -17.25 -17.65
C ALA A 16 -1.82 -17.28 -16.38
N ALA A 17 -0.49 -17.42 -16.50
CA ALA A 17 0.41 -17.36 -15.35
C ALA A 17 0.38 -15.99 -14.68
N VAL A 18 0.38 -14.90 -15.44
CA VAL A 18 0.25 -13.55 -14.89
C VAL A 18 -1.06 -13.40 -14.11
N GLY A 19 -2.18 -13.85 -14.68
CA GLY A 19 -3.48 -13.81 -14.02
C GLY A 19 -3.52 -14.65 -12.73
N LEU A 20 -2.87 -15.80 -12.70
CA LEU A 20 -2.75 -16.64 -11.49
C LEU A 20 -1.91 -15.95 -10.40
N ILE A 21 -0.80 -15.30 -10.77
CA ILE A 21 0.05 -14.57 -9.82
C ILE A 21 -0.71 -13.38 -9.22
N GLU A 22 -1.39 -12.60 -10.04
CA GLU A 22 -2.21 -11.47 -9.58
C GLU A 22 -3.38 -11.94 -8.70
N SER A 23 -4.00 -13.07 -9.02
CA SER A 23 -5.07 -13.67 -8.19
C SER A 23 -4.53 -14.14 -6.84
N PHE A 24 -3.36 -14.76 -6.83
CA PHE A 24 -2.67 -15.16 -5.61
C PHE A 24 -2.31 -13.94 -4.75
N ALA A 25 -1.73 -12.92 -5.38
CA ALA A 25 -1.40 -11.63 -4.77
C ALA A 25 -2.63 -11.00 -4.10
N ALA A 26 -3.75 -10.90 -4.82
CA ALA A 26 -5.01 -10.41 -4.28
C ALA A 26 -5.54 -11.25 -3.09
N GLY A 27 -5.33 -12.57 -3.12
CA GLY A 27 -5.67 -13.46 -2.00
C GLY A 27 -4.83 -13.18 -0.75
N VAL A 28 -3.53 -12.93 -0.92
CA VAL A 28 -2.63 -12.53 0.18
C VAL A 28 -3.09 -11.19 0.76
N ASP A 29 -3.37 -10.19 -0.09
CA ASP A 29 -3.85 -8.88 0.31
C ASP A 29 -5.12 -9.00 1.16
N MET A 30 -6.12 -9.74 0.65
CA MET A 30 -7.41 -10.00 1.31
C MET A 30 -7.22 -10.65 2.68
N SER A 31 -6.32 -11.63 2.79
CA SER A 31 -6.06 -12.33 4.05
C SER A 31 -5.48 -11.42 5.15
N LEU A 32 -4.80 -10.35 4.75
CA LEU A 32 -4.13 -9.44 5.66
C LEU A 32 -4.98 -8.26 6.14
N PHE A 33 -6.17 -8.04 5.58
CA PHE A 33 -7.09 -7.00 6.05
C PHE A 33 -7.43 -7.14 7.55
N TYR A 34 -7.75 -8.37 7.98
CA TYR A 34 -8.09 -8.62 9.38
C TYR A 34 -6.93 -8.35 10.35
N PRO A 35 -5.72 -8.93 10.16
CA PRO A 35 -4.59 -8.63 11.03
C PRO A 35 -4.14 -7.16 10.92
N ALA A 36 -4.29 -6.50 9.78
CA ALA A 36 -4.00 -5.08 9.62
C ALA A 36 -4.87 -4.23 10.56
N GLY A 37 -6.17 -4.53 10.63
CA GLY A 37 -7.10 -3.91 11.58
C GLY A 37 -6.65 -4.11 13.04
N LEU A 38 -6.28 -5.34 13.42
CA LEU A 38 -5.79 -5.63 14.76
C LEU A 38 -4.50 -4.88 15.12
N ILE A 39 -3.57 -4.75 14.17
CA ILE A 39 -2.31 -4.02 14.37
C ILE A 39 -2.61 -2.53 14.57
N MET A 40 -3.46 -1.95 13.71
CA MET A 40 -3.91 -0.57 13.79
C MET A 40 -4.58 -0.29 15.16
N ASP A 41 -5.44 -1.20 15.61
CA ASP A 41 -6.18 -1.08 16.86
C ASP A 41 -5.31 -1.32 18.09
N ARG A 42 -4.18 -2.03 18.00
CA ARG A 42 -3.31 -2.31 19.17
C ARG A 42 -2.11 -1.41 19.27
N HIS A 43 -1.43 -1.15 18.16
CA HIS A 43 -0.13 -0.47 18.13
C HIS A 43 -0.22 0.97 17.63
N GLY A 44 -1.38 1.38 17.08
CA GLY A 44 -1.54 2.69 16.46
C GLY A 44 -1.54 2.61 14.94
N ARG A 45 -2.07 3.66 14.32
CA ARG A 45 -2.32 3.70 12.87
C ARG A 45 -1.03 3.90 12.09
N LYS A 46 -0.06 4.62 12.65
CA LYS A 46 1.25 4.83 12.02
C LYS A 46 2.06 3.55 11.90
N TRP A 47 1.91 2.64 12.88
CA TRP A 47 2.59 1.33 12.91
C TRP A 47 2.04 0.35 11.87
N ALA A 48 0.83 0.55 11.36
CA ALA A 48 0.35 -0.20 10.20
C ALA A 48 0.89 0.42 8.89
N ILE A 49 0.83 1.75 8.76
CA ILE A 49 1.15 2.43 7.49
C ILE A 49 2.64 2.39 7.13
N VAL A 50 3.54 2.73 8.06
CA VAL A 50 4.97 2.86 7.72
C VAL A 50 5.59 1.53 7.26
N PRO A 51 5.38 0.38 7.95
CA PRO A 51 5.87 -0.90 7.48
C PRO A 51 5.24 -1.31 6.15
N SER A 52 3.96 -1.00 5.94
CA SER A 52 3.26 -1.31 4.70
C SER A 52 3.89 -0.68 3.47
N PHE A 53 4.11 0.64 3.50
CA PHE A 53 4.76 1.35 2.40
C PHE A 53 6.22 0.90 2.22
N SER A 54 6.90 0.60 3.32
CA SER A 54 8.28 0.08 3.27
C SER A 54 8.34 -1.30 2.59
N LEU A 55 7.43 -2.22 2.92
CA LEU A 55 7.35 -3.55 2.31
C LEU A 55 6.99 -3.48 0.82
N GLN A 56 6.02 -2.63 0.46
CA GLN A 56 5.67 -2.39 -0.95
C GLN A 56 6.86 -1.86 -1.75
N ALA A 57 7.57 -0.88 -1.19
CA ALA A 57 8.71 -0.30 -1.87
C ALA A 57 9.89 -1.26 -1.99
N LEU A 58 10.16 -2.06 -0.94
CA LEU A 58 11.16 -3.12 -0.98
C LEU A 58 10.80 -4.19 -2.03
N GLY A 59 9.55 -4.64 -2.05
CA GLY A 59 9.06 -5.60 -3.05
C GLY A 59 9.24 -5.07 -4.47
N MET A 60 8.89 -3.81 -4.70
CA MET A 60 9.09 -3.15 -5.99
C MET A 60 10.58 -3.00 -6.35
N ALA A 61 11.45 -2.70 -5.38
CA ALA A 61 12.91 -2.62 -5.61
C ALA A 61 13.53 -3.98 -5.97
N LEU A 62 12.90 -5.08 -5.53
CA LEU A 62 13.36 -6.44 -5.80
C LEU A 62 12.98 -6.93 -7.19
N ILE A 63 11.92 -6.38 -7.83
CA ILE A 63 11.44 -6.81 -9.16
C ILE A 63 12.57 -6.86 -10.21
N PRO A 64 13.46 -5.85 -10.34
CA PRO A 64 14.56 -5.89 -11.31
C PRO A 64 15.56 -7.04 -11.10
N PHE A 65 15.64 -7.59 -9.89
CA PHE A 65 16.53 -8.68 -9.54
C PHE A 65 15.90 -10.06 -9.72
N THR A 66 14.61 -10.13 -10.07
CA THR A 66 13.91 -11.40 -10.25
C THR A 66 14.25 -11.97 -11.63
N GLY A 67 15.04 -13.03 -11.66
CA GLY A 67 15.45 -13.71 -12.90
C GLY A 67 14.62 -14.95 -13.23
N HIS A 68 13.69 -15.36 -12.35
CA HIS A 68 12.88 -16.56 -12.52
C HIS A 68 11.61 -16.49 -11.66
N LEU A 69 10.61 -17.30 -12.03
CA LEU A 69 9.24 -17.26 -11.46
C LEU A 69 9.19 -17.24 -9.93
N ALA A 70 9.98 -18.09 -9.26
CA ALA A 70 9.96 -18.15 -7.78
C ALA A 70 10.38 -16.83 -7.13
N THR A 71 11.43 -16.18 -7.63
CA THR A 71 11.89 -14.87 -7.13
C THR A 71 10.88 -13.76 -7.42
N PHE A 72 10.19 -13.84 -8.57
CA PHE A 72 9.15 -12.90 -8.95
C PHE A 72 7.92 -13.02 -8.04
N VAL A 73 7.43 -14.25 -7.82
CA VAL A 73 6.32 -14.51 -6.90
C VAL A 73 6.67 -14.05 -5.48
N GLY A 74 7.92 -14.25 -5.03
CA GLY A 74 8.38 -13.73 -3.75
C GLY A 74 8.32 -12.21 -3.65
N ALA A 75 8.78 -11.49 -4.68
CA ALA A 75 8.71 -10.03 -4.73
C ALA A 75 7.25 -9.52 -4.76
N VAL A 76 6.40 -10.13 -5.59
CA VAL A 76 4.96 -9.79 -5.66
C VAL A 76 4.28 -10.05 -4.33
N THR A 77 4.57 -11.17 -3.67
CA THR A 77 4.04 -11.47 -2.34
C THR A 77 4.43 -10.41 -1.33
N LEU A 78 5.66 -9.89 -1.37
CA LEU A 78 6.10 -8.83 -0.48
C LEU A 78 5.34 -7.51 -0.72
N ILE A 79 5.11 -7.17 -1.99
CA ILE A 79 4.27 -6.02 -2.38
C ILE A 79 2.85 -6.22 -1.83
N SER A 80 2.29 -7.40 -2.03
CA SER A 80 0.96 -7.79 -1.54
C SER A 80 0.82 -7.68 -0.03
N VAL A 81 1.81 -8.19 0.72
CA VAL A 81 1.82 -8.11 2.18
C VAL A 81 1.75 -6.66 2.65
N GLY A 82 2.56 -5.79 2.03
CA GLY A 82 2.52 -4.36 2.33
C GLY A 82 1.20 -3.70 1.90
N ASN A 83 0.61 -4.11 0.77
CA ASN A 83 -0.67 -3.58 0.31
C ASN A 83 -1.80 -3.94 1.30
N GLY A 84 -1.93 -5.22 1.64
CA GLY A 84 -2.92 -5.72 2.59
C GLY A 84 -2.82 -5.05 3.96
N LEU A 85 -1.60 -4.81 4.45
CA LEU A 85 -1.37 -4.11 5.72
C LEU A 85 -1.74 -2.62 5.68
N SER A 86 -1.58 -1.96 4.53
CA SER A 86 -2.01 -0.55 4.35
C SER A 86 -3.51 -0.41 4.17
N SER A 87 -4.17 -1.47 3.71
CA SER A 87 -5.58 -1.45 3.36
C SER A 87 -6.43 -1.17 4.60
N GLY A 88 -7.39 -0.25 4.47
CA GLY A 88 -8.18 0.25 5.60
C GLY A 88 -7.44 1.29 6.46
N SER A 89 -6.15 1.12 6.74
CA SER A 89 -5.37 2.04 7.58
C SER A 89 -5.37 3.48 7.05
N MET A 90 -5.26 3.64 5.72
CA MET A 90 -5.22 4.95 5.07
C MET A 90 -6.57 5.69 5.13
N MET A 91 -7.68 4.97 4.92
CA MET A 91 -9.03 5.55 5.01
C MET A 91 -9.38 5.90 6.47
N THR A 92 -9.02 5.02 7.40
CA THR A 92 -9.22 5.22 8.83
C THR A 92 -8.44 6.45 9.31
N MET A 93 -7.16 6.59 8.93
CA MET A 93 -6.37 7.78 9.24
C MET A 93 -6.96 9.08 8.65
N GLY A 94 -7.45 9.04 7.41
CA GLY A 94 -8.17 10.16 6.82
C GLY A 94 -9.42 10.56 7.62
N ALA A 95 -10.18 9.58 8.11
CA ALA A 95 -11.36 9.83 8.94
C ALA A 95 -11.04 10.45 10.31
N ASP A 96 -9.90 10.10 10.92
CA ASP A 96 -9.49 10.68 12.21
C ASP A 96 -8.97 12.11 12.09
N LEU A 97 -8.35 12.44 10.95
CA LEU A 97 -7.88 13.78 10.66
C LEU A 97 -9.01 14.70 10.17
N ALA A 98 -10.17 14.14 9.81
CA ALA A 98 -11.29 14.90 9.28
C ALA A 98 -11.94 15.77 10.37
N PRO A 99 -12.06 17.09 10.16
CA PRO A 99 -12.72 18.00 11.10
C PRO A 99 -14.19 17.62 11.27
N PRO A 100 -14.74 17.59 12.51
CA PRO A 100 -16.09 17.10 12.79
C PRO A 100 -17.18 17.87 12.05
N GLU A 101 -16.99 19.17 11.81
CA GLU A 101 -17.93 20.05 11.12
C GLU A 101 -18.05 19.72 9.62
N ASN A 102 -16.95 19.31 8.98
CA ASN A 102 -16.86 19.14 7.51
C ASN A 102 -16.37 17.74 7.10
N ARG A 103 -16.64 16.70 7.89
CA ARG A 103 -16.14 15.33 7.63
C ARG A 103 -16.47 14.82 6.22
N GLY A 104 -17.69 15.07 5.75
CA GLY A 104 -18.13 14.63 4.43
C GLY A 104 -17.33 15.25 3.29
N GLU A 105 -17.06 16.56 3.37
CA GLU A 105 -16.26 17.29 2.39
C GLU A 105 -14.79 16.84 2.41
N PHE A 106 -14.21 16.70 3.61
CA PHE A 106 -12.85 16.23 3.78
C PHE A 106 -12.66 14.82 3.21
N LEU A 107 -13.55 13.88 3.54
CA LEU A 107 -13.50 12.52 3.03
C LEU A 107 -13.80 12.44 1.53
N GLY A 108 -14.65 13.34 1.01
CA GLY A 108 -14.87 13.50 -0.42
C GLY A 108 -13.59 13.90 -1.16
N LEU A 109 -12.89 14.93 -0.68
CA LEU A 109 -11.60 15.35 -1.23
C LEU A 109 -10.52 14.28 -1.07
N TRP A 110 -10.46 13.61 0.09
CA TRP A 110 -9.55 12.50 0.35
C TRP A 110 -9.71 11.39 -0.69
N ARG A 111 -10.97 11.00 -0.96
CA ARG A 111 -11.28 9.98 -1.95
C ARG A 111 -10.95 10.44 -3.37
N LEU A 112 -11.27 11.69 -3.71
CA LEU A 112 -10.95 12.27 -5.01
C LEU A 112 -9.44 12.26 -5.29
N VAL A 113 -8.61 12.63 -4.30
CA VAL A 113 -7.14 12.56 -4.42
C VAL A 113 -6.68 11.11 -4.62
N GLY A 114 -7.24 10.17 -3.87
CA GLY A 114 -6.95 8.73 -4.03
C GLY A 114 -7.33 8.21 -5.42
N ASP A 115 -8.51 8.59 -5.91
CA ASP A 115 -9.03 8.19 -7.22
C ASP A 115 -8.15 8.77 -8.36
N LEU A 116 -7.74 10.04 -8.25
CA LEU A 116 -6.78 10.66 -9.17
C LEU A 116 -5.43 9.94 -9.15
N GLY A 117 -4.93 9.55 -7.98
CA GLY A 117 -3.71 8.75 -7.87
C GLY A 117 -3.85 7.36 -8.50
N SER A 118 -4.97 6.68 -8.27
CA SER A 118 -5.23 5.33 -8.80
C SER A 118 -5.38 5.31 -10.32
N SER A 119 -5.96 6.37 -10.90
CA SER A 119 -6.21 6.49 -12.34
C SER A 119 -5.04 7.14 -13.07
N GLY A 120 -4.39 8.14 -12.46
CA GLY A 120 -3.24 8.86 -13.03
C GLY A 120 -1.91 8.14 -12.83
N GLY A 121 -1.75 7.39 -11.73
CA GLY A 121 -0.53 6.66 -11.41
C GLY A 121 -0.09 5.69 -12.52
N PRO A 122 -0.97 4.79 -13.00
CA PRO A 122 -0.67 3.91 -14.12
C PRO A 122 -0.24 4.63 -15.40
N LEU A 123 -0.85 5.78 -15.71
CA LEU A 123 -0.50 6.58 -16.90
C LEU A 123 0.91 7.18 -16.78
N ILE A 124 1.25 7.73 -15.62
CA ILE A 124 2.58 8.28 -15.35
C ILE A 124 3.62 7.16 -15.38
N VAL A 125 3.37 6.06 -14.68
CA VAL A 125 4.29 4.91 -14.63
C VAL A 125 4.47 4.28 -16.01
N GLY A 126 3.40 4.17 -16.80
CA GLY A 126 3.45 3.71 -18.19
C GLY A 126 4.32 4.62 -19.06
N GLY A 127 4.10 5.94 -19.02
CA GLY A 127 4.91 6.90 -19.79
C GLY A 127 6.39 6.91 -19.38
N VAL A 128 6.69 6.73 -18.09
CA VAL A 128 8.08 6.57 -17.63
C VAL A 128 8.68 5.26 -18.15
N ALA A 129 7.90 4.17 -18.18
CA ALA A 129 8.32 2.88 -18.72
C ALA A 129 8.55 2.88 -20.23
N GLU A 130 7.97 3.83 -20.98
CA GLU A 130 8.25 4.02 -22.40
C GLU A 130 9.59 4.73 -22.64
N LEU A 131 9.95 5.65 -21.74
CA LEU A 131 11.18 6.45 -21.85
C LEU A 131 12.41 5.76 -21.25
N LEU A 132 12.19 4.87 -20.28
CA LEU A 132 13.23 4.19 -19.50
C LEU A 132 13.02 2.68 -19.52
N THR A 133 13.99 1.92 -19.01
CA THR A 133 13.80 0.48 -18.83
C THR A 133 12.75 0.18 -17.76
N LEU A 134 12.07 -0.97 -17.86
CA LEU A 134 11.15 -1.46 -16.83
C LEU A 134 11.84 -1.59 -15.47
N ALA A 135 13.11 -2.00 -15.47
CA ALA A 135 13.93 -2.09 -14.25
C ALA A 135 14.12 -0.71 -13.58
N SER A 136 14.51 0.30 -14.36
CA SER A 136 14.65 1.67 -13.85
C SER A 136 13.32 2.21 -13.34
N THR A 137 12.23 1.95 -14.07
CA THR A 137 10.87 2.37 -13.67
C THR A 137 10.47 1.75 -12.33
N ALA A 138 10.79 0.48 -12.09
CA ALA A 138 10.54 -0.18 -10.81
C ALA A 138 11.29 0.52 -9.67
N TRP A 139 12.54 0.94 -9.88
CA TRP A 139 13.28 1.71 -8.87
C TRP A 139 12.68 3.10 -8.63
N TYR A 140 12.19 3.79 -9.66
CA TYR A 140 11.48 5.06 -9.45
C TYR A 140 10.20 4.89 -8.64
N VAL A 141 9.41 3.85 -8.92
CA VAL A 141 8.19 3.54 -8.15
C VAL A 141 8.54 3.12 -6.72
N SER A 142 9.61 2.37 -6.53
CA SER A 142 10.12 2.04 -5.20
C SER A 142 10.55 3.29 -4.44
N ALA A 143 11.29 4.19 -5.07
CA ALA A 143 11.76 5.43 -4.45
C ALA A 143 10.59 6.33 -4.02
N THR A 144 9.53 6.45 -4.83
CA THR A 144 8.33 7.22 -4.44
C THR A 144 7.57 6.55 -3.31
N GLY A 145 7.48 5.21 -3.29
CA GLY A 145 6.92 4.45 -2.18
C GLY A 145 7.70 4.62 -0.86
N LEU A 146 9.03 4.59 -0.91
CA LEU A 146 9.89 4.86 0.25
C LEU A 146 9.75 6.32 0.71
N LEU A 147 9.69 7.27 -0.22
CA LEU A 147 9.47 8.68 0.12
C LEU A 147 8.12 8.86 0.84
N ALA A 148 7.06 8.20 0.37
CA ALA A 148 5.78 8.20 1.06
C ALA A 148 5.91 7.62 2.49
N ALA A 149 6.60 6.49 2.65
CA ALA A 149 6.86 5.90 3.97
C ALA A 149 7.58 6.88 4.92
N LEU A 150 8.59 7.59 4.42
CA LEU A 150 9.35 8.60 5.17
C LEU A 150 8.47 9.80 5.52
N ILE A 151 7.63 10.28 4.60
CA ILE A 151 6.70 11.38 4.86
C ILE A 151 5.72 10.98 5.97
N PHE A 152 5.11 9.79 5.88
CA PHE A 152 4.26 9.27 6.95
C PHE A 152 5.01 9.10 8.27
N TYR A 153 6.26 8.67 8.23
CA TYR A 153 7.07 8.51 9.43
C TYR A 153 7.43 9.84 10.11
N PHE A 154 7.78 10.89 9.36
CA PHE A 154 8.23 12.16 9.93
C PHE A 154 7.11 13.18 10.15
N PHE A 155 6.17 13.30 9.22
CA PHE A 155 5.20 14.40 9.20
C PHE A 155 3.82 14.02 9.72
N VAL A 156 3.46 12.73 9.73
CA VAL A 156 2.13 12.33 10.17
C VAL A 156 2.14 11.98 11.66
N PRO A 157 1.39 12.74 12.50
CA PRO A 157 1.25 12.43 13.92
C PRO A 157 0.43 11.15 14.11
N GLU A 158 0.67 10.44 15.21
CA GLU A 158 -0.13 9.26 15.55
C GLU A 158 -1.55 9.70 15.89
N THR A 159 -2.50 9.34 15.03
CA THR A 159 -3.91 9.71 15.15
C THR A 159 -4.67 8.93 16.21
N ARG A 160 -4.12 7.80 16.70
CA ARG A 160 -4.79 7.02 17.75
C ARG A 160 -4.84 7.81 19.07
N LYS A 161 -5.98 8.46 19.33
CA LYS A 161 -6.31 9.02 20.65
C LYS A 161 -6.42 7.85 21.64
N HIS A 162 -5.60 7.85 22.68
CA HIS A 162 -5.87 7.07 23.89
C HIS A 162 -7.17 7.64 24.48
N GLU A 163 -8.32 7.02 24.24
CA GLU A 163 -9.50 7.27 25.08
C GLU A 163 -9.21 6.64 26.45
N PRO A 164 -9.19 7.42 27.55
CA PRO A 164 -9.17 6.85 28.88
C PRO A 164 -10.40 5.95 29.01
N GLN A 165 -10.19 4.68 29.41
CA GLN A 165 -11.31 3.78 29.68
C GLN A 165 -12.31 4.48 30.61
N PRO A 166 -13.62 4.47 30.32
CA PRO A 166 -14.60 5.00 31.24
C PRO A 166 -14.45 4.23 32.56
N VAL A 167 -14.06 4.95 33.61
CA VAL A 167 -13.97 4.42 34.97
C VAL A 167 -15.32 3.80 35.25
N LYS A 168 -15.38 2.47 35.40
CA LYS A 168 -16.60 1.78 35.84
C LYS A 168 -17.00 2.41 37.16
N GLN A 169 -18.06 3.20 37.14
CA GLN A 169 -18.65 3.74 38.35
C GLN A 169 -19.08 2.54 39.21
N PRO A 170 -18.62 2.44 40.48
CA PRO A 170 -19.05 1.37 41.35
C PRO A 170 -20.58 1.42 41.44
N ALA A 171 -21.22 0.27 41.25
CA ALA A 171 -22.65 0.14 41.42
C ALA A 171 -22.96 0.35 42.91
N ASP A 172 -23.57 1.49 43.22
CA ASP A 172 -24.18 1.79 44.52
C ASP A 172 -25.49 1.00 44.69
#